data_AF-A0A2S2D0Y2-F1
#
_entry.id   AF-A0A2S2D0Y2-F1
#
_cell.length_a   1.000
_cell.length_b   1.000
_cell.length_c   1.000
_cell.angle_alpha   90.00
_cell.angle_beta   90.00
_cell.angle_gamma   90.00
#
_symmetry.space_group_name_H-M   'P 1'
#
loop_
_entity.id
_entity.type
_entity.pdbx_description
1 polymer ?
#
loop_
_entity_poly.entity_id
_entity_poly.type
_entity_poly.pdbx_seq_one_letter_code
_entity_poly.pdbx_strand_id
1 'polypeptide(L)'
;MRSDERAFVDAVRVGDGDAGRVVGQSLKALRQAAGLTQFEMAQRLGIGQAAVSKIEQRGDVQISSLQRYVEALGASLRIDAVFPVHSELGVRIQSELGGHADGGAQYILPIFEDQIEEQSAKRDIILSIKPIYSKKIFQGIKTIELRRRFPLSGAEGSIVYIYSTSPEMALIGAARIDNVERLPLAALWRKHGKSASIQKSEFDKYFGGLDEGVALKLSEARQFTRPLGLPELKERFGFKAPQSFFYAKPNLQKALRNEHTNLSD
;
A
#
# COMPACT_ATOMS: atom_id res chain seq x y z
N MET A 1 25.09 10.03 -6.80
CA MET A 1 24.39 10.12 -5.50
C MET A 1 23.72 8.77 -5.29
N ARG A 2 24.17 8.04 -4.26
CA ARG A 2 23.92 6.60 -4.10
C ARG A 2 22.44 6.29 -3.91
N SER A 3 22.01 5.22 -4.56
CA SER A 3 20.76 4.51 -4.38
C SER A 3 20.61 4.04 -2.93
N ASP A 4 19.58 4.51 -2.23
CA ASP A 4 19.09 3.84 -1.02
C ASP A 4 18.42 2.53 -1.46
N GLU A 5 19.23 1.50 -1.68
CA GLU A 5 18.75 0.11 -1.65
C GLU A 5 18.20 -0.14 -0.25
N ARG A 6 16.88 -0.30 -0.14
CA ARG A 6 16.27 -0.88 1.06
C ARG A 6 16.72 -2.34 1.10
N ALA A 7 17.76 -2.62 1.86
CA ALA A 7 18.19 -3.98 2.12
C ALA A 7 17.12 -4.66 2.99
N PHE A 8 16.36 -5.57 2.39
CA PHE A 8 15.49 -6.48 3.13
C PHE A 8 16.36 -7.66 3.58
N VAL A 9 16.27 -8.02 4.86
CA VAL A 9 16.98 -9.17 5.41
C VAL A 9 15.95 -10.27 5.64
N ASP A 10 15.99 -11.27 4.77
CA ASP A 10 15.07 -12.41 4.82
C ASP A 10 15.58 -13.45 5.82
N ALA A 11 14.73 -13.83 6.77
CA ALA A 11 14.98 -14.96 7.65
C ALA A 11 14.23 -16.18 7.11
N VAL A 12 14.88 -16.96 6.24
CA VAL A 12 14.29 -18.15 5.61
C VAL A 12 14.63 -19.40 6.42
N ARG A 13 13.60 -20.12 6.87
CA ARG A 13 13.73 -21.44 7.50
C ARG A 13 13.85 -22.52 6.42
N VAL A 14 14.86 -23.39 6.55
CA VAL A 14 14.98 -24.63 5.76
C VAL A 14 15.07 -25.81 6.76
N GLY A 15 13.99 -26.57 6.95
CA GLY A 15 13.97 -27.81 7.76
C GLY A 15 13.29 -27.72 9.15
N ASP A 16 13.30 -28.82 9.91
CA ASP A 16 12.46 -29.08 11.10
C ASP A 16 13.00 -28.64 12.48
N GLY A 17 14.06 -27.82 12.54
CA GLY A 17 14.68 -27.38 13.82
C GLY A 17 13.92 -26.28 14.61
N ASP A 18 14.45 -25.88 15.77
CA ASP A 18 13.89 -24.82 16.66
C ASP A 18 13.81 -23.45 15.95
N ALA A 19 12.60 -23.03 15.57
CA ALA A 19 12.34 -21.89 14.70
C ALA A 19 12.85 -20.56 15.27
N GLY A 20 12.63 -20.29 16.55
CA GLY A 20 13.04 -19.00 17.05
C GLY A 20 14.53 -18.93 17.33
N ARG A 21 15.26 -20.05 17.43
CA ARG A 21 16.73 -20.00 17.53
C ARG A 21 17.32 -19.40 16.25
N VAL A 22 16.73 -19.72 15.09
CA VAL A 22 17.08 -19.12 13.80
C VAL A 22 16.75 -17.64 13.78
N VAL A 23 15.54 -17.26 14.21
CA VAL A 23 15.11 -15.85 14.30
C VAL A 23 16.03 -15.03 15.22
N GLY A 24 16.37 -15.56 16.39
CA GLY A 24 17.27 -14.92 17.35
C GLY A 24 18.67 -14.67 16.79
N GLN A 25 19.19 -15.61 16.00
CA GLN A 25 20.47 -15.45 15.31
C GLN A 25 20.42 -14.36 14.23
N SER A 26 19.34 -14.29 13.46
CA SER A 26 19.13 -13.23 12.45
C SER A 26 19.02 -11.85 13.10
N LEU A 27 18.29 -11.73 14.22
CA LEU A 27 18.22 -10.49 15.00
C LEU A 27 19.58 -10.05 15.54
N LYS A 28 20.36 -11.00 16.05
CA LYS A 28 21.73 -10.73 16.52
C LYS A 28 22.59 -10.19 15.38
N ALA A 29 22.53 -10.80 14.20
CA ALA A 29 23.26 -10.34 13.02
C ALA A 29 22.84 -8.92 12.61
N LEU A 30 21.54 -8.61 12.60
CA LEU A 30 21.00 -7.28 12.32
C LEU A 30 21.52 -6.22 13.31
N ARG A 31 21.46 -6.51 14.62
CA ARG A 31 21.97 -5.61 15.65
C ARG A 31 23.47 -5.35 15.49
N GLN A 32 24.25 -6.39 15.19
CA GLN A 32 25.69 -6.26 14.96
C GLN A 32 25.99 -5.44 13.70
N ALA A 33 25.24 -5.64 12.62
CA ALA A 33 25.36 -4.84 11.40
C ALA A 33 24.98 -3.36 11.63
N ALA A 34 24.04 -3.09 12.53
CA ALA A 34 23.69 -1.75 12.98
C ALA A 34 24.73 -1.13 13.95
N GLY A 35 25.81 -1.85 14.28
CA GLY A 35 26.88 -1.37 15.16
C GLY A 35 26.52 -1.28 16.63
N LEU A 36 25.44 -1.94 17.07
CA LEU A 36 24.95 -1.85 18.45
C LEU A 36 25.37 -3.04 19.31
N THR A 37 25.71 -2.78 20.56
CA THR A 37 25.87 -3.82 21.60
C THR A 37 24.51 -4.28 22.13
N GLN A 38 24.47 -5.45 22.79
CA GLN A 38 23.23 -5.92 23.44
C GLN A 38 22.76 -4.96 24.54
N PHE A 39 23.69 -4.24 25.19
CA PHE A 39 23.38 -3.26 26.22
C PHE A 39 22.70 -2.02 25.64
N GLU A 40 23.25 -1.45 24.57
CA GLU A 40 22.65 -0.30 23.87
C GLU A 40 21.29 -0.65 23.28
N MET A 41 21.15 -1.87 22.73
CA MET A 41 19.87 -2.36 22.24
C MET A 41 18.83 -2.49 23.37
N ALA A 42 19.25 -2.98 24.53
CA ALA A 42 18.41 -3.03 25.72
C ALA A 42 17.95 -1.63 26.17
N GLN A 43 18.84 -0.64 26.14
CA GLN A 43 18.49 0.74 26.44
C GLN A 43 17.43 1.31 25.48
N ARG A 44 17.59 1.07 24.16
CA ARG A 44 16.60 1.49 23.16
C ARG A 44 15.23 0.84 23.35
N LEU A 45 15.22 -0.41 23.82
CA LEU A 45 14.00 -1.16 24.07
C LEU A 45 13.35 -0.89 25.43
N GLY A 46 14.05 -0.20 26.34
CA GLY A 46 13.61 -0.01 27.72
C GLY A 46 13.54 -1.32 28.52
N ILE A 47 14.41 -2.29 28.21
CA ILE A 47 14.47 -3.59 28.89
C ILE A 47 15.90 -3.90 29.37
N GLY A 48 16.09 -4.93 30.20
CA GLY A 48 17.42 -5.35 30.65
C GLY A 48 18.21 -6.12 29.58
N GLN A 49 19.55 -6.01 29.59
CA GLN A 49 20.44 -6.71 28.64
C GLN A 49 20.28 -8.24 28.67
N ALA A 50 19.99 -8.83 29.84
CA ALA A 50 19.71 -10.26 29.96
C ALA A 50 18.46 -10.70 29.17
N ALA A 51 17.48 -9.80 28.98
CA ALA A 51 16.30 -10.08 28.16
C ALA A 51 16.64 -10.08 26.67
N VAL A 52 17.47 -9.14 26.21
CA VAL A 52 18.00 -9.12 24.83
C VAL A 52 18.80 -10.38 24.52
N SER A 53 19.66 -10.81 25.45
CA SER A 53 20.43 -12.06 25.29
C SER A 53 19.52 -13.29 25.19
N LYS A 54 18.45 -13.37 26.00
CA LYS A 54 17.45 -14.45 25.91
C LYS A 54 16.72 -14.46 24.57
N ILE A 55 16.31 -13.30 24.07
CA ILE A 55 15.66 -13.15 22.75
C ILE A 55 16.58 -13.66 21.63
N GLU A 56 17.88 -13.31 21.67
CA GLU A 56 18.85 -13.72 20.65
C GLU A 56 19.28 -15.20 20.74
N GLN A 57 19.15 -15.84 21.91
CA GLN A 57 19.70 -17.19 22.16
C GLN A 57 18.66 -18.30 22.24
N ARG A 58 17.48 -18.07 22.83
CA ARG A 58 16.57 -19.15 23.28
C ARG A 58 15.41 -19.44 22.35
N GLY A 59 15.19 -18.61 21.34
CA GLY A 59 14.23 -18.92 20.30
C GLY A 59 12.76 -19.01 20.68
N ASP A 60 12.38 -18.55 21.86
CA ASP A 60 10.98 -18.30 22.19
C ASP A 60 10.73 -16.79 22.16
N VAL A 61 10.77 -16.22 20.95
CA VAL A 61 10.56 -14.79 20.73
C VAL A 61 9.09 -14.57 20.49
N GLN A 62 8.40 -13.96 21.45
CA GLN A 62 7.05 -13.46 21.20
C GLN A 62 7.09 -12.47 20.03
N ILE A 63 6.11 -12.54 19.13
CA ILE A 63 6.07 -11.66 17.94
C ILE A 63 6.07 -10.18 18.33
N SER A 64 5.40 -9.83 19.43
CA SER A 64 5.44 -8.48 20.02
C SER A 64 6.86 -8.03 20.41
N SER A 65 7.69 -8.97 20.88
CA SER A 65 9.10 -8.71 21.21
C SER A 65 9.93 -8.55 19.94
N LEU A 66 9.64 -9.33 18.90
CA LEU A 66 10.29 -9.21 17.59
C LEU A 66 10.00 -7.85 16.95
N GLN A 67 8.74 -7.41 16.96
CA GLN A 67 8.32 -6.11 16.42
C GLN A 67 9.08 -4.97 17.12
N ARG A 68 9.02 -4.91 18.46
CA ARG A 68 9.73 -3.88 19.24
C ARG A 68 11.23 -3.88 18.95
N TYR A 69 11.84 -5.06 18.83
CA TYR A 69 13.27 -5.20 18.52
C TYR A 69 13.61 -4.56 17.17
N VAL A 70 12.87 -4.89 16.11
CA VAL A 70 13.14 -4.39 14.75
C VAL A 70 12.84 -2.89 14.65
N GLU A 71 11.80 -2.41 15.31
CA GLU A 71 11.46 -0.97 15.39
C GLU A 71 12.54 -0.14 16.11
N ALA A 72 13.16 -0.67 17.17
CA ALA A 72 14.26 -0.01 17.86
C ALA A 72 15.57 0.08 17.02
N LEU A 73 15.67 -0.73 15.96
CA LEU A 73 16.69 -0.60 14.91
C LEU A 73 16.30 0.41 13.81
N GLY A 74 15.07 0.92 13.81
CA GLY A 74 14.53 1.80 12.78
C GLY A 74 13.94 1.06 11.57
N ALA A 75 13.66 -0.23 11.70
CA ALA A 75 13.07 -1.07 10.67
C ALA A 75 11.61 -1.45 11.00
N SER A 76 10.88 -2.00 10.03
CA SER A 76 9.51 -2.50 10.22
C SER A 76 9.49 -4.02 10.09
N LEU A 77 8.72 -4.69 10.94
CA LEU A 77 8.56 -6.14 10.89
C LEU A 77 7.49 -6.51 9.85
N ARG A 78 7.83 -7.44 8.96
CA ARG A 78 6.90 -8.13 8.06
C ARG A 78 7.12 -9.63 8.23
N ILE A 79 6.05 -10.39 8.38
CA ILE A 79 6.10 -11.85 8.44
C ILE A 79 5.23 -12.39 7.32
N ASP A 80 5.82 -13.28 6.54
CA ASP A 80 5.24 -13.81 5.32
C ASP A 80 5.06 -15.33 5.45
N ALA A 81 3.88 -15.83 5.12
CA ALA A 81 3.66 -17.25 4.83
C ALA A 81 3.87 -17.49 3.34
N VAL A 82 4.73 -18.45 3.02
CA VAL A 82 5.19 -18.71 1.65
C VAL A 82 4.64 -20.05 1.15
N PHE A 83 3.90 -20.05 0.05
CA PHE A 83 3.32 -21.25 -0.56
C PHE A 83 3.86 -21.48 -1.99
N PRO A 84 4.14 -22.73 -2.40
CA PRO A 84 4.49 -23.02 -3.80
C PRO A 84 3.34 -22.67 -4.76
N VAL A 85 3.66 -22.06 -5.90
CA VAL A 85 2.66 -21.60 -6.90
C VAL A 85 1.82 -22.73 -7.50
N HIS A 86 2.33 -23.96 -7.46
CA HIS A 86 1.63 -25.14 -7.98
C HIS A 86 0.83 -25.91 -6.92
N SER A 87 0.79 -25.44 -5.67
CA SER A 87 -0.03 -26.09 -4.64
C SER A 87 -1.49 -25.67 -4.80
N GLU A 88 -2.41 -26.63 -4.88
CA GLU A 88 -3.85 -26.33 -4.89
C GLU A 88 -4.26 -25.47 -3.68
N LEU A 89 -3.61 -25.70 -2.54
CA LEU A 89 -3.79 -24.91 -1.33
C LEU A 89 -3.33 -23.46 -1.49
N GLY A 90 -2.17 -23.21 -2.12
CA GLY A 90 -1.67 -21.86 -2.37
C GLY A 90 -2.57 -21.05 -3.31
N VAL A 91 -3.12 -21.69 -4.35
CA VAL A 91 -4.08 -21.06 -5.28
C VAL A 91 -5.40 -20.72 -4.56
N ARG A 92 -5.95 -21.66 -3.77
CA ARG A 92 -7.18 -21.42 -2.99
C ARG A 92 -6.99 -20.31 -1.96
N ILE A 93 -5.92 -20.39 -1.17
CA ILE A 93 -5.62 -19.38 -0.15
C ILE A 93 -5.35 -18.00 -0.79
N GLN A 94 -4.68 -17.93 -1.94
CA GLN A 94 -4.53 -16.66 -2.65
C GLN A 94 -5.89 -16.07 -3.06
N SER A 95 -6.80 -16.92 -3.55
CA SER A 95 -8.15 -16.48 -3.96
C SER A 95 -9.03 -16.06 -2.79
N GLU A 96 -8.85 -16.65 -1.61
CA GLU A 96 -9.69 -16.44 -0.43
C GLU A 96 -9.13 -15.37 0.53
N LEU A 97 -7.81 -15.34 0.76
CA LEU A 97 -7.15 -14.49 1.77
C LEU A 97 -6.25 -13.39 1.17
N GLY A 98 -6.01 -13.39 -0.14
CA GLY A 98 -5.25 -12.35 -0.84
C GLY A 98 -3.74 -12.41 -0.59
N GLY A 99 -3.00 -13.04 -1.51
CA GLY A 99 -1.52 -13.10 -1.52
C GLY A 99 -0.89 -12.51 -2.77
N HIS A 100 0.40 -12.19 -2.71
CA HIS A 100 1.18 -11.71 -3.86
C HIS A 100 2.17 -12.78 -4.32
N ALA A 101 2.25 -13.01 -5.63
CA ALA A 101 3.31 -13.84 -6.20
C ALA A 101 4.57 -12.97 -6.34
N ASP A 102 5.63 -13.33 -5.64
CA ASP A 102 6.94 -12.73 -5.92
C ASP A 102 7.59 -13.45 -7.11
N GLY A 103 8.46 -12.76 -7.84
CA GLY A 103 9.02 -13.14 -9.16
C GLY A 103 9.81 -14.46 -9.25
N GLY A 104 9.68 -15.35 -8.26
CA GLY A 104 10.07 -16.76 -8.33
C GLY A 104 9.05 -17.63 -7.62
N ALA A 105 8.17 -18.30 -8.38
CA ALA A 105 7.43 -19.53 -8.04
C ALA A 105 6.75 -19.65 -6.65
N GLN A 106 6.48 -18.57 -5.93
CA GLN A 106 5.92 -18.60 -4.57
C GLN A 106 4.86 -17.51 -4.32
N TYR A 107 3.82 -17.87 -3.55
CA TYR A 107 2.80 -16.95 -3.02
C TYR A 107 3.16 -16.52 -1.61
N ILE A 108 3.08 -15.22 -1.35
CA ILE A 108 3.37 -14.60 -0.05
C ILE A 108 2.08 -14.04 0.56
N LEU A 109 1.78 -14.43 1.79
CA LEU A 109 0.70 -13.88 2.62
C LEU A 109 1.27 -13.21 3.88
N PRO A 110 0.98 -11.93 4.15
CA PRO A 110 1.38 -11.31 5.39
C PRO A 110 0.61 -11.90 6.59
N ILE A 111 1.33 -12.29 7.65
CA ILE A 111 0.76 -12.85 8.90
C ILE A 111 0.46 -11.74 9.92
N PHE A 112 1.18 -10.62 9.88
CA PHE A 112 0.94 -9.42 10.68
C PHE A 112 0.75 -8.22 9.75
N GLU A 113 -0.47 -8.01 9.29
CA GLU A 113 -0.96 -6.65 9.13
C GLU A 113 -1.86 -6.38 10.33
N ASP A 114 -1.70 -5.22 10.97
CA ASP A 114 -2.56 -4.75 12.06
C ASP A 114 -4.01 -5.11 11.77
N GLN A 115 -4.66 -5.76 12.74
CA GLN A 115 -6.05 -6.21 12.67
C GLN A 115 -6.95 -5.12 12.07
N ILE A 116 -7.24 -5.24 10.78
CA ILE A 116 -8.33 -4.52 10.13
C ILE A 116 -9.30 -5.62 9.75
N GLU A 117 -10.42 -5.58 10.46
CA GLU A 117 -11.59 -6.45 10.32
C GLU A 117 -11.85 -6.84 8.87
N GLU A 118 -12.07 -8.15 8.70
CA GLU A 118 -12.69 -8.78 7.55
C GLU A 118 -14.00 -8.06 7.21
N GLN A 119 -13.96 -7.08 6.31
CA GLN A 119 -15.05 -6.73 5.40
C GLN A 119 -14.52 -5.80 4.32
N SER A 120 -14.35 -6.38 3.13
CA SER A 120 -13.87 -5.79 1.87
C SER A 120 -12.35 -5.69 1.75
N ALA A 121 -11.76 -6.71 1.10
CA ALA A 121 -10.43 -6.71 0.47
C ALA A 121 -10.25 -5.63 -0.63
N LYS A 122 -11.08 -4.58 -0.64
CA LYS A 122 -10.94 -3.40 -1.50
C LYS A 122 -10.45 -2.27 -0.61
N ARG A 123 -9.15 -2.05 -0.57
CA ARG A 123 -8.55 -0.90 0.12
C ARG A 123 -9.01 0.36 -0.62
N ASP A 124 -9.76 1.23 0.05
CA ASP A 124 -10.21 2.47 -0.56
C ASP A 124 -9.00 3.34 -0.93
N ILE A 125 -8.98 3.85 -2.16
CA ILE A 125 -7.81 4.54 -2.74
C ILE A 125 -8.05 6.05 -2.69
N ILE A 126 -7.02 6.84 -2.43
CA ILE A 126 -7.09 8.30 -2.58
C ILE A 126 -6.23 8.72 -3.76
N LEU A 127 -6.85 9.36 -4.76
CA LEU A 127 -6.18 9.89 -5.95
C LEU A 127 -6.10 11.41 -5.91
N SER A 128 -4.89 11.95 -6.04
CA SER A 128 -4.70 13.38 -6.32
C SER A 128 -4.96 13.66 -7.78
N ILE A 129 -5.92 14.53 -8.09
CA ILE A 129 -6.31 14.93 -9.45
C ILE A 129 -6.37 16.46 -9.52
N LYS A 130 -5.93 17.05 -10.64
CA LYS A 130 -6.04 18.51 -10.82
C LYS A 130 -7.52 18.93 -10.95
N PRO A 131 -7.90 20.11 -10.44
CA PRO A 131 -9.28 20.61 -10.48
C PRO A 131 -9.97 20.53 -11.85
N ILE A 132 -9.24 20.82 -12.93
CA ILE A 132 -9.80 20.76 -14.29
C ILE A 132 -10.22 19.34 -14.70
N TYR A 133 -9.53 18.31 -14.23
CA TYR A 133 -9.83 16.93 -14.57
C TYR A 133 -10.84 16.31 -13.60
N SER A 134 -10.77 16.65 -12.31
CA SER A 134 -11.75 16.16 -11.33
C SER A 134 -13.16 16.64 -11.65
N LYS A 135 -13.33 17.91 -12.06
CA LYS A 135 -14.62 18.43 -12.55
C LYS A 135 -15.17 17.62 -13.73
N LYS A 136 -14.31 17.27 -14.69
CA LYS A 136 -14.71 16.45 -15.84
C LYS A 136 -15.09 15.02 -15.44
N ILE A 137 -14.51 14.48 -14.37
CA ILE A 137 -14.89 13.16 -13.84
C ILE A 137 -16.31 13.20 -13.29
N PHE A 138 -16.64 14.18 -12.45
CA PHE A 138 -17.99 14.31 -11.88
C PHE A 138 -19.06 14.70 -12.91
N GLN A 139 -18.68 15.37 -14.00
CA GLN A 139 -19.55 15.63 -15.15
C GLN A 139 -19.75 14.41 -16.07
N GLY A 140 -19.05 13.29 -15.82
CA GLY A 140 -19.08 12.10 -16.68
C GLY A 140 -18.33 12.24 -18.00
N ILE A 141 -17.64 13.35 -18.23
CA ILE A 141 -16.87 13.62 -19.46
C ILE A 141 -15.56 12.83 -19.47
N LYS A 142 -14.88 12.76 -18.31
CA LYS A 142 -13.64 12.00 -18.13
C LYS A 142 -13.93 10.71 -17.39
N THR A 143 -13.92 9.60 -18.12
CA THR A 143 -14.15 8.25 -17.57
C THR A 143 -12.88 7.43 -17.43
N ILE A 144 -11.75 7.93 -17.97
CA ILE A 144 -10.44 7.29 -17.81
C ILE A 144 -9.49 8.20 -17.05
N GLU A 145 -8.87 7.69 -15.98
CA GLU A 145 -7.73 8.32 -15.32
C GLU A 145 -6.42 7.66 -15.72
N LEU A 146 -5.43 8.45 -16.13
CA LEU A 146 -4.15 7.95 -16.62
C LEU A 146 -3.08 8.08 -15.53
N ARG A 147 -2.27 7.04 -15.36
CA ARG A 147 -1.22 6.99 -14.33
C ARG A 147 0.06 6.38 -14.87
N ARG A 148 1.20 6.95 -14.49
CA ARG A 148 2.54 6.40 -14.80
C ARG A 148 2.79 5.07 -14.09
N ARG A 149 2.27 4.90 -12.87
CA ARG A 149 2.33 3.67 -12.06
C ARG A 149 1.08 3.56 -11.20
N PHE A 150 0.52 2.37 -11.10
CA PHE A 150 -0.65 2.07 -10.26
C PHE A 150 -0.72 0.54 -10.01
N PRO A 151 -1.16 0.08 -8.83
CA PRO A 151 -1.32 -1.35 -8.53
C PRO A 151 -2.42 -1.95 -9.40
N LEU A 152 -2.12 -3.07 -10.07
CA LEU A 152 -3.09 -3.77 -10.92
C LEU A 152 -4.00 -4.68 -10.08
N SER A 153 -3.44 -5.36 -9.08
CA SER A 153 -4.18 -6.31 -8.24
C SER A 153 -4.99 -5.61 -7.15
N GLY A 154 -6.24 -6.03 -6.96
CA GLY A 154 -7.10 -5.59 -5.85
C GLY A 154 -7.70 -4.18 -5.98
N ALA A 155 -7.41 -3.46 -7.07
CA ALA A 155 -7.98 -2.14 -7.33
C ALA A 155 -9.32 -2.19 -8.09
N GLU A 156 -9.59 -3.26 -8.81
CA GLU A 156 -10.86 -3.42 -9.52
C GLU A 156 -12.04 -3.57 -8.54
N GLY A 157 -13.10 -2.84 -8.82
CA GLY A 157 -14.26 -2.71 -7.95
C GLY A 157 -14.03 -1.88 -6.68
N SER A 158 -12.84 -1.31 -6.46
CA SER A 158 -12.56 -0.48 -5.27
C SER A 158 -13.14 0.92 -5.40
N ILE A 159 -13.44 1.53 -4.25
CA ILE A 159 -13.81 2.95 -4.19
C ILE A 159 -12.53 3.78 -4.21
N VAL A 160 -12.54 4.80 -5.07
CA VAL A 160 -11.49 5.78 -5.14
C VAL A 160 -12.01 7.16 -4.77
N TYR A 161 -11.46 7.72 -3.71
CA TYR A 161 -11.70 9.07 -3.28
C TYR A 161 -10.81 10.05 -4.05
N ILE A 162 -11.41 11.13 -4.52
CA ILE A 162 -10.76 12.11 -5.38
C ILE A 162 -10.37 13.32 -4.53
N TYR A 163 -9.06 13.48 -4.36
CA TYR A 163 -8.46 14.68 -3.78
C TYR A 163 -8.15 15.68 -4.90
N SER A 164 -8.80 16.83 -4.87
CA SER A 164 -8.52 17.93 -5.77
C SER A 164 -7.28 18.68 -5.29
N THR A 165 -6.27 18.81 -6.14
CA THR A 165 -5.05 19.55 -5.82
C THR A 165 -5.31 21.08 -5.79
N SER A 166 -4.25 21.87 -5.63
CA SER A 166 -4.34 23.34 -5.68
C SER A 166 -5.11 23.86 -6.91
N PRO A 167 -5.98 24.90 -6.75
CA PRO A 167 -6.23 25.67 -5.52
C PRO A 167 -7.28 25.08 -4.57
N GLU A 168 -8.00 24.03 -4.95
CA GLU A 168 -9.12 23.50 -4.15
C GLU A 168 -8.65 22.75 -2.88
N MET A 169 -7.56 21.99 -2.98
CA MET A 169 -6.88 21.33 -1.85
C MET A 169 -7.82 20.57 -0.90
N ALA A 170 -8.74 19.79 -1.44
CA ALA A 170 -9.79 19.13 -0.67
C ALA A 170 -10.12 17.74 -1.24
N LEU A 171 -10.63 16.85 -0.39
CA LEU A 171 -11.31 15.64 -0.84
C LEU A 171 -12.73 16.02 -1.29
N ILE A 172 -13.05 15.81 -2.55
CA ILE A 172 -14.23 16.40 -3.19
C ILE A 172 -15.26 15.38 -3.67
N GLY A 173 -14.95 14.09 -3.64
CA GLY A 173 -15.88 13.05 -4.07
C GLY A 173 -15.26 11.67 -4.12
N ALA A 174 -16.04 10.73 -4.65
CA ALA A 174 -15.63 9.35 -4.85
C ALA A 174 -16.05 8.86 -6.25
N ALA A 175 -15.42 7.79 -6.72
CA ALA A 175 -15.81 7.03 -7.89
C ALA A 175 -15.48 5.54 -7.66
N ARG A 176 -16.00 4.64 -8.47
CA ARG A 176 -15.57 3.24 -8.50
C ARG A 176 -14.56 3.03 -9.61
N ILE A 177 -13.55 2.20 -9.35
CA ILE A 177 -12.65 1.69 -10.39
C ILE A 177 -13.26 0.43 -10.99
N ASP A 178 -13.73 0.50 -12.24
CA ASP A 178 -14.31 -0.65 -12.95
C ASP A 178 -13.26 -1.56 -13.57
N ASN A 179 -12.11 -1.01 -13.95
CA ASN A 179 -11.04 -1.77 -14.61
C ASN A 179 -9.71 -1.00 -14.50
N VAL A 180 -8.60 -1.75 -14.46
CA VAL A 180 -7.24 -1.22 -14.46
C VAL A 180 -6.44 -1.90 -15.57
N GLU A 181 -6.03 -1.13 -16.57
CA GLU A 181 -5.29 -1.67 -17.72
C GLU A 181 -3.90 -1.05 -17.83
N ARG A 182 -2.85 -1.89 -17.93
CA ARG A 182 -1.50 -1.46 -18.30
C ARG A 182 -1.27 -1.71 -19.79
N LEU A 183 -0.85 -0.67 -20.52
CA LEU A 183 -0.69 -0.72 -21.96
C LEU A 183 0.56 0.05 -22.41
N PRO A 184 1.18 -0.32 -23.55
CA PRO A 184 2.16 0.51 -24.24
C PRO A 184 1.57 1.89 -24.59
N LEU A 185 2.37 2.96 -24.51
CA LEU A 185 1.86 4.34 -24.64
C LEU A 185 1.09 4.61 -25.95
N ALA A 186 1.51 4.00 -27.06
CA ALA A 186 0.81 4.12 -28.34
C ALA A 186 -0.61 3.52 -28.28
N ALA A 187 -0.75 2.34 -27.66
CA ALA A 187 -2.03 1.68 -27.47
C ALA A 187 -2.89 2.42 -26.44
N LEU A 188 -2.28 2.89 -25.34
CA LEU A 188 -2.92 3.68 -24.30
C LEU A 188 -3.54 4.96 -24.86
N TRP A 189 -2.79 5.72 -25.67
CA TRP A 189 -3.28 6.91 -26.34
C TRP A 189 -4.41 6.61 -27.32
N ARG A 190 -4.21 5.63 -28.21
CA ARG A 190 -5.20 5.25 -29.23
C ARG A 190 -6.53 4.82 -28.60
N LYS A 191 -6.48 4.01 -27.53
CA LYS A 191 -7.66 3.45 -26.87
C LYS A 191 -8.35 4.44 -25.94
N HIS A 192 -7.58 5.22 -25.17
CA HIS A 192 -8.13 6.00 -24.06
C HIS A 192 -7.90 7.52 -24.12
N GLY A 193 -7.14 8.03 -25.09
CA GLY A 193 -6.79 9.46 -25.15
C GLY A 193 -7.99 10.39 -25.14
N LYS A 194 -9.06 10.05 -25.88
CA LYS A 194 -10.31 10.81 -25.91
C LYS A 194 -11.03 10.80 -24.55
N SER A 195 -11.23 9.61 -23.97
CA SER A 195 -11.93 9.42 -22.69
C SER A 195 -11.15 9.92 -21.47
N ALA A 196 -9.83 10.10 -21.61
CA ALA A 196 -8.97 10.68 -20.58
C ALA A 196 -9.04 12.22 -20.52
N SER A 197 -9.68 12.87 -21.51
CA SER A 197 -9.90 14.31 -21.56
C SER A 197 -8.61 15.16 -21.47
N ILE A 198 -7.53 14.67 -22.08
CA ILE A 198 -6.19 15.29 -22.08
C ILE A 198 -5.71 15.53 -23.52
N GLN A 199 -4.95 16.59 -23.75
CA GLN A 199 -4.33 16.83 -25.08
C GLN A 199 -3.14 15.89 -25.31
N LYS A 200 -2.83 15.58 -26.58
CA LYS A 200 -1.70 14.70 -26.92
C LYS A 200 -0.36 15.26 -26.42
N SER A 201 -0.13 16.56 -26.58
CA SER A 201 1.07 17.24 -26.08
C SER A 201 1.24 17.08 -24.56
N GLU A 202 0.16 17.20 -23.78
CA GLU A 202 0.16 16.98 -22.33
C GLU A 202 0.38 15.51 -21.98
N PHE A 203 -0.22 14.58 -22.72
CA PHE A 203 -0.01 13.14 -22.57
C PHE A 203 1.47 12.77 -22.78
N ASP A 204 2.06 13.22 -23.88
CA ASP A 204 3.45 12.92 -24.23
C ASP A 204 4.42 13.50 -23.20
N LYS A 205 4.17 14.73 -22.73
CA LYS A 205 4.93 15.34 -21.63
C LYS A 205 4.79 14.55 -20.32
N TYR A 206 3.59 14.11 -19.98
CA TYR A 206 3.32 13.40 -18.73
C TYR A 206 3.97 12.02 -18.68
N PHE A 207 3.96 11.30 -19.81
CA PHE A 207 4.55 9.96 -19.94
C PHE A 207 5.98 9.95 -20.48
N GLY A 208 6.61 11.12 -20.65
CA GLY A 208 7.99 11.22 -21.14
C GLY A 208 8.97 10.31 -20.38
N GLY A 209 9.76 9.56 -21.14
CA GLY A 209 10.74 8.58 -20.64
C GLY A 209 10.14 7.26 -20.15
N LEU A 210 8.91 6.93 -20.53
CA LEU A 210 8.27 5.63 -20.26
C LEU A 210 7.82 4.97 -21.55
N ASP A 211 7.74 3.64 -21.55
CA ASP A 211 7.20 2.86 -22.68
C ASP A 211 5.75 2.41 -22.44
N GLU A 212 5.31 2.43 -21.18
CA GLU A 212 3.99 1.99 -20.75
C GLU A 212 3.33 2.97 -19.77
N GLY A 213 2.00 2.87 -19.66
CA GLY A 213 1.21 3.57 -18.67
C GLY A 213 -0.02 2.76 -18.26
N VAL A 214 -0.74 3.26 -17.26
CA VAL A 214 -1.93 2.63 -16.71
C VAL A 214 -3.16 3.51 -16.96
N ALA A 215 -4.27 2.89 -17.37
CA ALA A 215 -5.60 3.49 -17.48
C ALA A 215 -6.51 2.90 -16.40
N LEU A 216 -7.14 3.78 -15.62
CA LEU A 216 -8.17 3.44 -14.64
C LEU A 216 -9.52 3.82 -15.23
N LYS A 217 -10.41 2.86 -15.42
CA LYS A 217 -11.79 3.14 -15.80
C LYS A 217 -12.58 3.51 -14.56
N LEU A 218 -13.10 4.73 -14.54
CA LEU A 218 -13.89 5.28 -13.45
C LEU A 218 -15.37 5.24 -13.81
N SER A 219 -16.20 4.80 -12.86
CA SER A 219 -17.65 4.84 -12.94
C SER A 219 -18.25 5.36 -11.64
N GLU A 220 -19.55 5.65 -11.64
CA GLU A 220 -20.30 6.09 -10.45
C GLU A 220 -19.63 7.25 -9.70
N ALA A 221 -19.06 8.19 -10.45
CA ALA A 221 -18.45 9.38 -9.87
C ALA A 221 -19.53 10.23 -9.17
N ARG A 222 -19.36 10.45 -7.87
CA ARG A 222 -20.26 11.25 -7.03
C ARG A 222 -19.46 12.30 -6.29
N GLN A 223 -19.86 13.55 -6.45
CA GLN A 223 -19.27 14.67 -5.72
C GLN A 223 -19.84 14.71 -4.29
N PHE A 224 -19.00 15.03 -3.31
CA PHE A 224 -19.46 15.22 -1.94
C PHE A 224 -20.25 16.52 -1.80
N THR A 225 -21.31 16.47 -1.00
CA THR A 225 -22.11 17.66 -0.63
C THR A 225 -21.25 18.71 0.07
N ARG A 226 -20.30 18.27 0.91
CA ARG A 226 -19.30 19.12 1.55
C ARG A 226 -17.90 18.56 1.30
N PRO A 227 -17.02 19.30 0.59
CA PRO A 227 -15.62 18.94 0.49
C PRO A 227 -14.90 18.92 1.84
N LEU A 228 -13.99 17.97 2.04
CA LEU A 228 -13.11 17.92 3.21
C LEU A 228 -11.79 18.62 2.87
N GLY A 229 -11.59 19.82 3.41
CA GLY A 229 -10.40 20.63 3.14
C GLY A 229 -9.12 20.02 3.73
N LEU A 230 -7.96 20.34 3.15
CA LEU A 230 -6.66 19.88 3.66
C LEU A 230 -6.41 20.19 5.15
N PRO A 231 -6.79 21.36 5.71
CA PRO A 231 -6.61 21.63 7.14
C PRO A 231 -7.38 20.61 8.01
N GLU A 232 -8.65 20.38 7.70
CA GLU A 232 -9.50 19.41 8.39
C GLU A 232 -8.95 17.98 8.25
N LEU A 233 -8.49 17.61 7.05
CA LEU A 233 -7.91 16.29 6.80
C LEU A 233 -6.61 16.07 7.60
N LYS A 234 -5.78 17.10 7.73
CA LYS A 234 -4.54 17.05 8.52
C LYS A 234 -4.82 16.88 10.00
N GLU A 235 -5.73 17.69 10.53
CA GLU A 235 -6.07 17.71 11.95
C GLU A 235 -6.74 16.40 12.38
N ARG A 236 -7.76 15.94 11.64
CA ARG A 236 -8.55 14.76 12.01
C ARG A 236 -7.85 13.44 11.68
N PHE A 237 -7.04 13.40 10.61
CA PHE A 237 -6.55 12.12 10.06
C PHE A 237 -5.02 12.06 9.84
N GLY A 238 -4.28 13.13 10.16
CA GLY A 238 -2.85 13.20 9.86
C GLY A 238 -2.57 13.09 8.35
N PHE A 239 -3.50 13.56 7.53
CA PHE A 239 -3.46 13.42 6.07
C PHE A 239 -2.31 14.24 5.44
N LYS A 240 -1.61 13.63 4.48
CA LYS A 240 -0.67 14.32 3.60
C LYS A 240 -1.11 14.08 2.16
N ALA A 241 -1.22 15.16 1.38
CA ALA A 241 -1.67 15.07 -0.01
C ALA A 241 -0.72 14.17 -0.82
N PRO A 242 -1.25 13.17 -1.55
CA PRO A 242 -0.40 12.30 -2.35
C PRO A 242 0.16 13.03 -3.56
N GLN A 243 1.39 12.68 -3.95
CA GLN A 243 1.89 13.05 -5.28
C GLN A 243 1.24 12.23 -6.41
N SER A 244 0.82 11.00 -6.12
CA SER A 244 0.08 10.15 -7.07
C SER A 244 -1.19 9.60 -6.40
N PHE A 245 -1.05 8.57 -5.58
CA PHE A 245 -2.14 7.96 -4.82
C PHE A 245 -1.61 7.42 -3.49
N PHE A 246 -2.50 7.10 -2.55
CA PHE A 246 -2.20 6.23 -1.41
C PHE A 246 -3.47 5.50 -0.97
N TYR A 247 -3.33 4.43 -0.18
CA TYR A 247 -4.46 3.73 0.41
C TYR A 247 -4.99 4.50 1.63
N ALA A 248 -6.29 4.79 1.64
CA ALA A 248 -6.91 5.48 2.77
C ALA A 248 -6.63 4.72 4.07
N LYS A 249 -6.22 5.44 5.12
CA LYS A 249 -6.00 4.86 6.44
C LYS A 249 -7.35 4.43 7.06
N PRO A 250 -7.39 3.43 7.96
CA PRO A 250 -8.65 2.91 8.53
C PRO A 250 -9.54 3.98 9.18
N ASN A 251 -8.93 4.93 9.89
CA ASN A 251 -9.66 6.05 10.51
C ASN A 251 -10.35 6.96 9.47
N LEU A 252 -9.67 7.22 8.35
CA LEU A 252 -10.21 8.01 7.25
C LEU A 252 -11.26 7.21 6.47
N GLN A 253 -11.05 5.92 6.24
CA GLN A 253 -12.06 5.03 5.63
C GLN A 253 -13.35 5.01 6.46
N LYS A 254 -13.25 4.83 7.78
CA LYS A 254 -14.41 4.83 8.68
C LYS A 254 -15.15 6.17 8.66
N ALA A 255 -14.44 7.29 8.67
CA ALA A 255 -15.05 8.61 8.55
C ALA A 255 -15.77 8.80 7.20
N LEU A 256 -15.12 8.39 6.10
CA LEU A 256 -15.69 8.46 4.76
C LEU A 256 -16.81 7.45 4.53
N ARG A 257 -16.89 6.35 5.30
CA ARG A 257 -18.03 5.42 5.25
C ARG A 257 -19.20 5.95 6.08
N ASN A 258 -18.94 6.51 7.26
CA ASN A 258 -19.96 7.01 8.19
C ASN A 258 -20.56 8.37 7.78
N GLU A 259 -19.78 9.25 7.15
CA GLU A 259 -20.32 10.48 6.53
C GLU A 259 -21.18 10.14 5.28
N HIS A 260 -21.17 8.87 4.84
CA HIS A 260 -21.79 8.39 3.60
C HIS A 260 -22.63 7.10 3.77
N THR A 261 -23.18 6.79 4.96
CA THR A 261 -24.09 5.64 5.18
C THR A 261 -25.42 5.70 4.40
N ASN A 262 -25.59 6.64 3.46
CA ASN A 262 -26.62 6.58 2.41
C ASN A 262 -26.09 5.86 1.14
N LEU A 263 -25.33 4.77 1.31
CA LEU A 263 -24.83 3.91 0.23
C LEU A 263 -25.67 2.63 0.02
N SER A 264 -26.91 2.65 0.50
CA SER A 264 -28.01 1.71 0.20
C SER A 264 -29.28 2.57 0.30
N ASP A 265 -30.17 2.65 -0.69
CA ASP A 265 -30.70 1.60 -1.57
C ASP A 265 -30.45 1.79 -3.08
#